data_AF-A0A453C4U8-F1
#
_entry.id   AF-A0A453C4U8-F1
#
_cell.length_a   1.000
_cell.length_b   1.000
_cell.length_c   1.000
_cell.angle_alpha   90.00
_cell.angle_beta   90.00
_cell.angle_gamma   90.00
#
_symmetry.space_group_name_H-M   'P 1'
#
loop_
_entity.id
_entity.type
_entity.pdbx_description
1 polymer ?
#
loop_
_entity_poly.entity_id
_entity_poly.type
_entity_poly.pdbx_seq_one_letter_code
_entity_poly.pdbx_strand_id
1 'polypeptide(L)'
;AACWYTGLLVGRCMDADPAIRTYPDIGQRAFGSPGRLLVSSFLYAEVYLVAVGFLILDGDNLDKLFPGSSVALGPVSLAGKQLFVVLVALMVAPTTWLRSLGVLAYVSAAGVFASLVVVLSVLWVAAVDGVGFSGRGTTTPLRLAGLPTALGLYTFCYCGHAVFPTLYTCMKQKSQFPKVLASASSICC
;
A
#
# COMPACT_ATOMS: atom_id res chain seq x y z
N ALA A 1 -14.23 -0.73 -7.78
CA ALA A 1 -15.45 -1.57 -7.58
C ALA A 1 -15.20 -2.82 -6.73
N ALA A 2 -14.20 -3.65 -7.06
CA ALA A 2 -13.93 -4.90 -6.33
C ALA A 2 -13.64 -4.68 -4.83
N CYS A 3 -12.76 -3.75 -4.47
CA CYS A 3 -12.38 -3.49 -3.06
C CYS A 3 -13.52 -2.96 -2.21
N TRP A 4 -14.37 -2.12 -2.80
CA TRP A 4 -15.60 -1.65 -2.17
C TRP A 4 -16.52 -2.83 -1.80
N TYR A 5 -16.76 -3.72 -2.77
CA TYR A 5 -17.63 -4.88 -2.57
C TYR A 5 -17.05 -5.88 -1.55
N THR A 6 -15.76 -6.21 -1.65
CA THR A 6 -15.10 -7.11 -0.69
C THR A 6 -15.07 -6.52 0.72
N GLY A 7 -14.85 -5.21 0.86
CA GLY A 7 -14.92 -4.51 2.14
C GLY A 7 -16.31 -4.56 2.77
N LEU A 8 -17.37 -4.35 1.99
CA LEU A 8 -18.75 -4.51 2.47
C LEU A 8 -19.04 -5.95 2.93
N LEU A 9 -18.55 -6.95 2.18
CA LEU A 9 -18.74 -8.34 2.53
C LEU A 9 -18.05 -8.70 3.86
N VAL A 10 -16.81 -8.24 4.03
CA VAL A 10 -16.05 -8.40 5.28
C VAL A 10 -16.77 -7.72 6.45
N GLY A 11 -17.26 -6.49 6.26
CA GLY A 11 -18.05 -5.80 7.28
C GLY A 11 -19.28 -6.60 7.70
N ARG A 12 -20.03 -7.16 6.73
CA ARG A 12 -21.18 -8.03 7.01
C ARG A 12 -20.80 -9.30 7.76
N CYS A 13 -19.68 -9.94 7.40
CA CYS A 13 -19.18 -11.11 8.14
C CYS A 13 -18.86 -10.76 9.60
N MET A 14 -18.24 -9.61 9.84
CA MET A 14 -17.89 -9.15 11.19
C MET A 14 -19.10 -8.68 12.01
N ASP A 15 -20.16 -8.21 11.35
CA ASP A 15 -21.44 -7.91 12.00
C ASP A 15 -22.23 -9.17 12.36
N ALA A 16 -22.10 -10.22 11.56
CA ALA A 16 -22.82 -11.48 11.77
C ALA A 16 -22.29 -12.29 12.96
N ASP A 17 -20.99 -12.20 13.28
CA ASP A 17 -20.37 -12.94 14.39
C ASP A 17 -19.34 -12.07 15.13
N PRO A 18 -19.60 -11.64 16.37
CA PRO A 18 -18.68 -10.83 17.18
C PRO A 18 -17.32 -11.49 17.47
N ALA A 19 -17.22 -12.82 17.30
CA ALA A 19 -15.95 -13.53 17.45
C ALA A 19 -14.99 -13.26 16.28
N ILE A 20 -15.50 -12.79 15.13
CA ILE A 20 -14.69 -12.47 13.95
C ILE A 20 -14.05 -11.09 14.12
N ARG A 21 -12.72 -11.07 14.31
CA ARG A 21 -11.95 -9.84 14.46
C ARG A 21 -10.91 -9.65 13.37
N THR A 22 -10.48 -10.74 12.74
CA THR A 22 -9.42 -10.77 11.75
C THR A 22 -9.84 -11.55 10.50
N TYR A 23 -9.13 -11.37 9.38
CA TYR A 23 -9.36 -12.14 8.16
C TYR A 23 -9.28 -13.67 8.38
N PRO A 24 -8.26 -14.19 9.11
CA PRO A 24 -8.21 -15.60 9.44
C PRO A 24 -9.42 -16.14 10.20
N ASP A 25 -10.07 -15.33 11.04
CA ASP A 25 -11.26 -15.75 11.78
C ASP A 25 -12.45 -16.01 10.84
N ILE A 26 -12.56 -15.24 9.74
CA ILE A 26 -13.55 -15.48 8.68
C ILE A 26 -13.30 -16.86 8.05
N GLY A 27 -12.03 -17.17 7.74
CA GLY A 27 -11.62 -18.47 7.22
C GLY A 27 -11.90 -19.61 8.20
N GLN A 28 -11.64 -19.39 9.49
CA GLN A 28 -11.96 -20.36 10.54
C GLN A 28 -13.47 -20.62 10.62
N ARG A 29 -14.28 -19.58 10.54
CA ARG A 29 -15.73 -19.70 10.69
C ARG A 29 -16.39 -20.40 9.50
N ALA A 30 -15.84 -20.22 8.30
CA ALA A 30 -16.36 -20.81 7.08
C ALA A 30 -15.87 -22.25 6.83
N PHE A 31 -14.59 -22.55 7.08
CA PHE A 31 -13.96 -23.82 6.70
C PHE A 31 -13.22 -24.53 7.86
N GLY A 32 -13.35 -24.03 9.08
CA GLY A 32 -12.66 -24.58 10.26
C GLY A 32 -11.16 -24.28 10.28
N SER A 33 -10.43 -25.05 11.09
CA SER A 33 -8.97 -24.93 11.27
C SER A 33 -8.15 -24.90 9.97
N PRO A 34 -8.38 -25.76 8.95
CA PRO A 34 -7.61 -25.69 7.71
C PRO A 34 -7.84 -24.38 6.94
N GLY A 35 -9.08 -23.85 6.97
CA GLY A 35 -9.39 -22.55 6.38
C GLY A 35 -8.65 -21.40 7.04
N ARG A 36 -8.58 -21.40 8.38
CA ARG A 36 -7.80 -20.41 9.12
C ARG A 36 -6.34 -20.41 8.72
N LEU A 37 -5.73 -21.60 8.64
CA LEU A 37 -4.32 -21.74 8.29
C LEU A 37 -4.06 -21.22 6.88
N LEU A 38 -4.89 -21.62 5.92
CA LEU A 38 -4.78 -21.19 4.52
C LEU A 38 -4.90 -19.67 4.39
N VAL A 39 -5.94 -19.07 4.96
CA VAL A 39 -6.16 -17.61 4.90
C VAL A 39 -5.03 -16.85 5.59
N SER A 40 -4.55 -17.33 6.75
CA SER A 40 -3.43 -16.71 7.45
C SER A 40 -2.16 -16.74 6.60
N SER A 41 -1.84 -17.87 5.98
CA SER A 41 -0.65 -18.02 5.15
C SER A 41 -0.66 -17.06 3.97
N PHE A 42 -1.77 -16.98 3.23
CA PHE A 42 -1.90 -16.04 2.11
C PHE A 42 -1.80 -14.58 2.57
N LEU A 43 -2.51 -14.21 3.66
CA LEU A 43 -2.49 -12.85 4.19
C LEU A 43 -1.09 -12.42 4.63
N TYR A 44 -0.36 -13.29 5.34
CA TYR A 44 1.00 -12.96 5.77
C TYR A 44 1.98 -12.90 4.61
N ALA A 45 1.86 -13.80 3.63
CA ALA A 45 2.66 -13.74 2.42
C ALA A 45 2.40 -12.45 1.63
N GLU A 46 1.13 -12.05 1.50
CA GLU A 46 0.71 -10.81 0.85
C GLU A 46 1.30 -9.58 1.54
N VAL A 47 1.08 -9.42 2.84
CA VAL A 47 1.59 -8.26 3.61
C VAL A 47 3.12 -8.21 3.57
N TYR A 48 3.79 -9.37 3.63
CA TYR A 48 5.25 -9.45 3.51
C TYR A 48 5.75 -8.99 2.13
N LEU A 49 5.16 -9.52 1.05
CA LEU A 49 5.53 -9.15 -0.32
C LEU A 49 5.26 -7.67 -0.60
N VAL A 50 4.15 -7.13 -0.09
CA VAL A 50 3.82 -5.70 -0.18
C VAL A 50 4.87 -4.86 0.54
N ALA A 51 5.27 -5.24 1.75
CA ALA A 51 6.29 -4.52 2.52
C ALA A 51 7.65 -4.52 1.80
N VAL A 52 8.09 -5.67 1.28
CA VAL A 52 9.32 -5.79 0.50
C VAL A 52 9.24 -4.93 -0.77
N GLY A 53 8.09 -4.93 -1.45
CA GLY A 53 7.84 -4.10 -2.63
C GLY A 53 8.02 -2.61 -2.36
N PHE A 54 7.46 -2.10 -1.26
CA PHE A 54 7.64 -0.71 -0.85
C PHE A 54 9.10 -0.37 -0.54
N LEU A 55 9.81 -1.23 0.19
CA LEU A 55 11.24 -1.01 0.50
C LEU A 55 12.09 -0.92 -0.77
N ILE A 56 11.83 -1.78 -1.75
CA ILE A 56 12.53 -1.76 -3.04
C ILE A 56 12.20 -0.46 -3.79
N LEU A 57 10.93 -0.07 -3.83
CA LEU A 57 10.47 1.13 -4.53
C LEU A 57 11.09 2.40 -3.92
N ASP A 58 11.10 2.53 -2.60
CA ASP A 58 11.71 3.66 -1.91
C ASP A 58 13.22 3.69 -2.12
N GLY A 59 13.87 2.52 -2.07
CA GLY A 59 15.29 2.38 -2.39
C GLY A 59 15.63 2.83 -3.81
N ASP A 60 14.84 2.40 -4.80
CA ASP A 60 15.00 2.79 -6.20
C ASP A 60 14.73 4.29 -6.42
N ASN A 61 13.75 4.87 -5.72
CA ASN A 61 13.44 6.29 -5.81
C ASN A 61 14.56 7.15 -5.20
N LEU A 62 15.07 6.77 -4.02
CA LEU A 62 16.17 7.49 -3.37
C LEU A 62 17.49 7.39 -4.12
N ASP A 63 17.79 6.22 -4.72
CA ASP A 63 18.97 6.04 -5.57
C ASP A 63 18.94 6.97 -6.79
N LYS A 64 17.77 7.18 -7.39
CA LYS A 64 17.57 8.14 -8.48
C LYS A 64 17.68 9.60 -8.03
N LEU A 65 17.24 9.93 -6.82
CA LEU A 65 17.34 11.27 -6.27
C LEU A 65 18.76 11.63 -5.83
N PHE A 66 19.53 10.65 -5.34
CA PHE A 66 20.89 10.84 -4.82
C PHE A 66 21.88 9.87 -5.47
N PRO A 67 22.10 9.98 -6.80
CA PRO A 67 22.97 9.07 -7.53
C PRO A 67 24.42 9.18 -7.05
N GLY A 68 25.10 8.04 -6.94
CA GLY A 68 26.51 7.99 -6.52
C GLY A 68 26.74 8.00 -5.00
N SER A 69 25.67 7.92 -4.20
CA SER A 69 25.78 7.77 -2.75
C SER A 69 26.33 6.40 -2.37
N SER A 70 27.42 6.39 -1.61
CA SER A 70 28.02 5.17 -1.06
C SER A 70 28.52 5.40 0.36
N VAL A 71 28.38 4.38 1.20
CA VAL A 71 28.88 4.40 2.57
C VAL A 71 29.73 3.15 2.79
N ALA A 72 30.99 3.36 3.15
CA ALA A 72 31.87 2.29 3.58
C ALA A 72 31.69 2.06 5.09
N LEU A 73 31.10 0.92 5.47
CA LEU A 73 31.01 0.47 6.86
C LEU A 73 32.06 -0.62 7.08
N GLY A 74 33.33 -0.21 7.28
CA GLY A 74 34.44 -1.14 7.50
C GLY A 74 34.71 -2.02 6.27
N PRO A 75 34.74 -3.36 6.38
CA PRO A 75 35.00 -4.26 5.24
C PRO A 75 33.81 -4.38 4.26
N VAL A 76 32.64 -3.85 4.60
CA VAL A 76 31.44 -3.90 3.76
C VAL A 76 31.15 -2.51 3.21
N SER A 77 31.19 -2.35 1.89
CA SER A 77 30.75 -1.14 1.21
C SER A 77 29.30 -1.32 0.76
N LEU A 78 28.40 -0.49 1.28
CA LEU A 78 27.01 -0.41 0.82
C LEU A 78 26.90 0.78 -0.14
N ALA A 79 26.51 0.51 -1.38
CA ALA A 79 26.44 1.53 -2.43
C ALA A 79 25.08 1.50 -3.15
N GLY A 80 24.62 2.69 -3.55
CA GLY A 80 23.41 2.89 -4.34
C GLY A 80 22.15 2.33 -3.70
N LYS A 81 21.32 1.64 -4.50
CA LYS A 81 20.05 1.03 -4.08
C LYS A 81 20.11 0.27 -2.75
N GLN A 82 21.11 -0.58 -2.55
CA GLN A 82 21.18 -1.44 -1.35
C GLN A 82 21.31 -0.61 -0.07
N LEU A 83 22.06 0.49 -0.11
CA LEU A 83 22.19 1.42 1.00
C LEU A 83 20.83 2.05 1.34
N PHE A 84 20.12 2.55 0.33
CA PHE A 84 18.83 3.21 0.55
C PHE A 84 17.74 2.25 1.03
N VAL A 85 17.68 1.02 0.52
CA VAL A 85 16.75 -0.01 1.02
C VAL A 85 16.99 -0.27 2.51
N VAL A 86 18.26 -0.42 2.94
CA VAL A 86 18.61 -0.65 4.36
C VAL A 86 18.27 0.57 5.21
N LEU A 87 18.57 1.79 4.73
CA LEU A 87 18.25 3.03 5.44
C LEU A 87 16.74 3.21 5.64
N VAL A 88 15.93 2.98 4.60
CA VAL A 88 14.47 3.04 4.68
C VAL A 88 13.95 1.98 5.65
N ALA A 89 14.47 0.74 5.58
CA ALA A 89 14.09 -0.30 6.52
C ALA A 89 14.39 0.09 7.98
N LEU A 90 15.54 0.72 8.25
CA LEU A 90 15.91 1.22 9.57
C LEU A 90 15.01 2.38 10.04
N MET A 91 14.59 3.26 9.14
CA MET A 91 13.66 4.36 9.46
C MET A 91 12.23 3.87 9.72
N VAL A 92 11.77 2.87 8.95
CA VAL A 92 10.40 2.32 9.08
C VAL A 92 10.31 1.35 10.25
N ALA A 93 11.37 0.59 10.57
CA ALA A 93 11.39 -0.33 11.70
C ALA A 93 10.80 0.23 13.02
N PRO A 94 11.19 1.41 13.53
CA PRO A 94 10.62 1.96 14.77
C PRO A 94 9.12 2.26 14.65
N THR A 95 8.61 2.58 13.46
CA THR A 95 7.18 2.81 13.24
C THR A 95 6.36 1.52 13.39
N THR A 96 6.97 0.36 13.13
CA THR A 96 6.30 -0.95 13.31
C THR A 96 6.14 -1.34 14.78
N TRP A 97 6.92 -0.75 15.69
CA TRP A 97 6.82 -0.98 17.13
C TRP A 97 5.74 -0.10 17.80
N LEU A 98 5.22 0.89 17.07
CA LEU A 98 4.14 1.75 17.55
C LEU A 98 2.83 0.94 17.63
N ARG A 99 2.42 0.63 18.86
CA ARG A 99 1.16 -0.08 19.13
C ARG A 99 -0.08 0.84 19.07
N SER A 100 0.12 2.16 18.95
CA SER A 100 -0.96 3.14 18.96
C SER A 100 -1.44 3.46 17.54
N LEU A 101 -2.63 2.97 17.20
CA LEU A 101 -3.30 3.26 15.93
C LEU A 101 -3.58 4.77 15.71
N GLY A 102 -3.70 5.55 16.80
CA GLY A 102 -3.86 7.00 16.70
C GLY A 102 -2.64 7.71 16.10
N VAL A 103 -1.43 7.35 16.53
CA VAL A 103 -0.18 7.89 15.95
C VAL A 103 -0.06 7.45 14.49
N LEU A 104 -0.39 6.20 14.19
CA LEU A 104 -0.39 5.68 12.82
C LEU A 104 -1.38 6.43 11.91
N ALA A 105 -2.54 6.84 12.44
CA ALA A 105 -3.51 7.66 11.70
C ALA A 105 -2.95 9.06 11.38
N TYR A 106 -2.25 9.71 12.32
CA TYR A 106 -1.58 11.00 12.05
C TYR A 106 -0.45 10.87 11.02
N VAL A 107 0.38 9.83 11.12
CA VAL A 107 1.43 9.53 10.13
C VAL A 107 0.81 9.29 8.76
N SER A 108 -0.30 8.54 8.69
CA SER A 108 -1.04 8.30 7.45
C SER A 108 -1.61 9.60 6.86
N ALA A 109 -2.19 10.49 7.69
CA ALA A 109 -2.71 11.78 7.23
C ALA A 109 -1.58 12.67 6.66
N ALA A 110 -0.41 12.69 7.30
CA ALA A 110 0.76 13.39 6.78
C ALA A 110 1.23 12.79 5.44
N GLY A 111 1.21 11.46 5.32
CA GLY A 111 1.50 10.76 4.06
C GLY A 111 0.55 11.15 2.93
N VAL A 112 -0.76 11.16 3.18
CA VAL A 112 -1.77 11.57 2.20
C VAL A 112 -1.55 13.01 1.75
N PHE A 113 -1.25 13.92 2.68
CA PHE A 113 -0.95 15.31 2.35
C PHE A 113 0.32 15.42 1.49
N ALA A 114 1.40 14.70 1.83
CA ALA A 114 2.61 14.66 1.03
C ALA A 114 2.35 14.11 -0.38
N SER A 115 1.55 13.05 -0.51
CA SER A 115 1.15 12.53 -1.82
C SER A 115 0.36 13.55 -2.64
N LEU A 116 -0.55 14.31 -2.02
CA LEU A 116 -1.31 15.37 -2.70
C LEU A 116 -0.37 16.47 -3.24
N VAL A 117 0.61 16.88 -2.44
CA VAL A 117 1.62 17.87 -2.86
C VAL A 117 2.40 17.38 -4.08
N VAL A 118 2.81 16.10 -4.08
CA VAL A 118 3.52 15.51 -5.22
C VAL A 118 2.63 15.49 -6.47
N VAL A 119 1.37 15.06 -6.35
CA VAL A 119 0.41 15.05 -7.47
C VAL A 119 0.22 16.47 -8.04
N LEU A 120 0.00 17.47 -7.18
CA LEU A 120 -0.16 18.85 -7.60
C LEU A 120 1.10 19.39 -8.29
N SER A 121 2.29 19.03 -7.78
CA SER A 121 3.57 19.42 -8.37
C SER A 121 3.73 18.83 -9.77
N VAL A 122 3.40 17.55 -9.96
CA VAL A 122 3.46 16.90 -11.28
C VAL A 122 2.45 17.51 -12.24
N LEU A 123 1.22 17.80 -11.79
CA LEU A 123 0.20 18.45 -12.61
C LEU A 123 0.62 19.86 -13.02
N TRP A 124 1.23 20.62 -12.12
CA TRP A 124 1.76 21.96 -12.41
C TRP A 124 2.83 21.91 -13.50
N VAL A 125 3.83 21.04 -13.31
CA VAL A 125 4.92 20.84 -14.28
C VAL A 125 4.35 20.40 -15.63
N ALA A 126 3.36 19.51 -15.64
CA ALA A 126 2.71 19.06 -16.88
C ALA A 126 1.93 20.18 -17.59
N ALA A 127 1.20 21.03 -16.86
CA ALA A 127 0.30 22.03 -17.44
C ALA A 127 0.95 23.39 -17.74
N VAL A 128 1.94 23.80 -16.93
CA VAL A 128 2.51 25.15 -16.93
C VAL A 128 3.92 25.17 -17.50
N ASP A 129 4.78 24.22 -17.11
CA ASP A 129 6.18 24.18 -17.55
C ASP A 129 6.37 23.55 -18.94
N GLY A 130 5.26 23.27 -19.65
CA GLY A 130 5.27 22.86 -21.05
C GLY A 130 5.85 21.48 -21.33
N VAL A 131 6.18 20.70 -20.29
CA VAL A 131 6.66 19.32 -20.42
C VAL A 131 5.52 18.31 -20.64
N GLY A 132 4.24 18.71 -20.53
CA GLY A 132 3.07 17.82 -20.65
C GLY A 132 2.16 18.04 -21.87
N PHE A 133 1.69 16.91 -22.44
CA PHE A 133 0.77 16.71 -23.58
C PHE A 133 1.25 16.98 -25.01
N SER A 134 2.54 17.29 -25.23
CA SER A 134 3.12 17.11 -26.57
C SER A 134 3.47 15.64 -26.79
N GLY A 135 2.43 14.81 -26.97
CA GLY A 135 2.58 13.42 -27.36
C GLY A 135 3.28 13.35 -28.72
N ARG A 136 4.61 13.23 -28.71
CA ARG A 136 5.39 12.86 -29.88
C ARG A 136 4.73 11.61 -30.45
N GLY A 137 4.22 11.70 -31.68
CA GLY A 137 3.32 10.72 -32.32
C GLY A 137 3.89 9.31 -32.47
N THR A 138 4.09 8.61 -31.35
CA THR A 138 4.39 7.19 -31.30
C THR A 138 3.16 6.46 -30.79
N THR A 139 2.19 6.36 -31.69
CA THR A 139 1.12 5.35 -31.67
C THR A 139 1.76 3.95 -31.72
N THR A 140 2.27 3.48 -30.59
CA THR A 140 2.39 2.04 -30.32
C THR A 140 1.38 1.75 -29.21
N PRO A 141 0.15 1.32 -29.57
CA PRO A 141 -1.01 1.51 -28.69
C PRO A 141 -0.95 0.67 -27.41
N LEU A 142 -0.10 -0.34 -27.32
CA LEU A 142 0.06 -1.16 -26.12
C LEU A 142 1.44 -1.83 -26.18
N ARG A 143 2.38 -1.46 -25.29
CA ARG A 143 3.58 -2.28 -25.09
C ARG A 143 3.20 -3.46 -24.20
N LEU A 144 3.01 -4.63 -24.79
CA LEU A 144 2.74 -5.87 -24.04
C LEU A 144 3.80 -6.17 -22.97
N ALA A 145 5.05 -5.75 -23.19
CA ALA A 145 6.11 -5.88 -22.19
C ALA A 145 5.90 -5.00 -20.94
N GLY A 146 5.19 -3.87 -21.05
CA GLY A 146 4.87 -2.98 -19.93
C GLY A 146 3.53 -3.29 -19.24
N LEU A 147 2.69 -4.10 -19.88
CA LEU A 147 1.38 -4.50 -19.33
C LEU A 147 1.49 -5.19 -17.96
N PRO A 148 2.37 -6.18 -17.75
CA PRO A 148 2.51 -6.83 -16.44
C PRO A 148 2.88 -5.85 -15.33
N THR A 149 3.78 -4.91 -15.61
CA THR A 149 4.20 -3.89 -14.63
C THR A 149 3.06 -2.92 -14.33
N ALA A 150 2.34 -2.44 -15.37
CA ALA A 150 1.20 -1.55 -15.20
C ALA A 150 0.04 -2.23 -14.45
N LEU A 151 -0.28 -3.48 -14.80
CA LEU A 151 -1.28 -4.29 -14.10
C LEU A 151 -0.86 -4.57 -12.65
N GLY A 152 0.43 -4.82 -12.40
CA GLY A 152 0.98 -5.00 -11.07
C GLY A 152 0.79 -3.75 -10.21
N LEU A 153 1.19 -2.58 -10.72
CA LEU A 153 1.00 -1.30 -10.04
C LEU A 153 -0.48 -0.98 -9.79
N TYR A 154 -1.33 -1.20 -10.80
CA TYR A 154 -2.77 -0.99 -10.68
C TYR A 154 -3.36 -1.91 -9.60
N THR A 155 -3.06 -3.22 -9.64
CA THR A 155 -3.55 -4.20 -8.66
C THR A 155 -3.03 -3.88 -7.25
N PHE A 156 -1.78 -3.45 -7.14
CA PHE A 156 -1.17 -3.05 -5.88
C PHE A 156 -1.91 -1.88 -5.21
N CYS A 157 -2.36 -0.88 -5.98
CA CYS A 157 -3.19 0.23 -5.46
C CYS A 157 -4.52 -0.25 -4.86
N TYR A 158 -5.03 -1.40 -5.30
CA TYR A 158 -6.27 -2.00 -4.80
C TYR A 158 -6.06 -3.05 -3.69
N CYS A 159 -4.82 -3.26 -3.26
CA CYS A 159 -4.41 -4.23 -2.24
C CYS A 159 -4.72 -3.80 -0.79
N GLY A 160 -5.68 -2.88 -0.59
CA GLY A 160 -6.07 -2.39 0.73
C GLY A 160 -6.94 -3.35 1.53
N HIS A 161 -7.35 -4.49 0.94
CA HIS A 161 -8.37 -5.33 1.55
C HIS A 161 -7.90 -5.96 2.84
N ALA A 162 -6.65 -6.44 2.94
CA ALA A 162 -6.06 -7.08 4.11
C ALA A 162 -6.24 -6.30 5.43
N VAL A 163 -6.29 -4.96 5.38
CA VAL A 163 -6.42 -4.11 6.58
C VAL A 163 -7.87 -3.83 6.99
N PHE A 164 -8.86 -4.27 6.21
CA PHE A 164 -10.28 -3.95 6.46
C PHE A 164 -10.82 -4.45 7.81
N PRO A 165 -10.55 -5.68 8.28
CA PRO A 165 -10.98 -6.11 9.61
C PRO A 165 -10.35 -5.30 10.74
N THR A 166 -9.07 -4.96 10.61
CA THR A 166 -8.37 -4.11 11.57
C THR A 166 -9.00 -2.71 11.59
N LEU A 167 -9.26 -2.10 10.43
CA LEU A 167 -9.98 -0.83 10.35
C LEU A 167 -11.37 -0.94 10.99
N TYR A 168 -12.14 -1.97 10.66
CA TYR A 168 -13.48 -2.20 11.20
C TYR A 168 -13.51 -2.30 12.73
N THR A 169 -12.60 -3.10 13.31
CA THR A 169 -12.51 -3.30 14.76
C THR A 169 -12.08 -2.04 15.51
N CYS A 170 -11.32 -1.16 14.85
CA CYS A 170 -10.75 0.04 15.46
C CYS A 170 -11.66 1.27 15.34
N MET A 171 -12.68 1.22 14.49
CA MET A 171 -13.67 2.29 14.36
C MET A 171 -14.60 2.34 15.58
N LYS A 172 -14.67 3.53 16.21
CA LYS A 172 -15.64 3.79 17.30
C LYS A 172 -17.09 3.68 16.82
N GLN A 173 -17.36 4.10 15.58
CA GLN A 173 -18.69 4.02 14.96
C GLN A 173 -18.63 3.12 13.72
N LYS A 174 -18.86 1.82 13.92
CA LYS A 174 -18.84 0.80 12.86
C LYS A 174 -19.84 1.05 11.72
N SER A 175 -20.96 1.71 12.00
CA SER A 175 -21.94 2.11 10.98
C SER A 175 -21.40 3.07 9.92
N GLN A 176 -20.27 3.75 10.19
CA GLN A 176 -19.59 4.61 9.22
C GLN A 176 -18.65 3.84 8.29
N PHE A 177 -18.34 2.57 8.56
CA PHE A 177 -17.37 1.80 7.79
C PHE A 177 -17.71 1.72 6.28
N PRO A 178 -18.98 1.49 5.87
CA PRO A 178 -19.36 1.62 4.46
C PRO A 178 -19.09 3.02 3.91
N LYS A 179 -19.35 4.11 4.65
CA LYS A 179 -19.10 5.45 4.11
C LYS A 179 -17.61 5.70 3.86
N VAL A 180 -16.75 5.25 4.79
CA VAL A 180 -15.29 5.38 4.69
C VAL A 180 -14.73 4.55 3.53
N LEU A 181 -15.20 3.31 3.36
CA LEU A 181 -14.80 2.45 2.25
C LEU A 181 -15.19 3.08 0.89
N ALA A 182 -16.31 3.82 0.82
CA ALA A 182 -16.81 4.41 -0.43
C ALA A 182 -15.93 5.58 -0.80
N SER A 183 -15.68 6.48 0.14
CA SER A 183 -14.78 7.60 -0.07
C SER A 183 -13.38 7.14 -0.45
N ALA A 184 -12.82 6.14 0.24
CA ALA A 184 -11.49 5.62 -0.07
C ALA A 184 -11.44 4.98 -1.47
N SER A 185 -12.46 4.20 -1.84
CA SER A 185 -12.53 3.57 -3.16
C SER A 185 -12.70 4.59 -4.29
N SER A 186 -13.41 5.70 -4.05
CA SER A 186 -13.58 6.78 -5.03
C SER A 186 -12.35 7.67 -5.18
N ILE A 187 -11.52 7.81 -4.15
CA ILE A 187 -10.27 8.58 -4.22
C ILE A 187 -9.17 7.78 -4.94
N CYS A 188 -9.14 6.46 -4.76
CA CYS A 188 -8.15 5.58 -5.41
C CYS A 188 -8.51 5.18 -6.86
N CYS A 189 -9.76 5.36 -7.29
CA CYS A 189 -10.21 5.13 -8.68
C CYS A 189 -10.13 6.42 -9.50
#